data_AF-A0A7S2NRE5-F1
#
_entry.id   AF-A0A7S2NRE5-F1
#
_cell.length_a   1.000
_cell.length_b   1.000
_cell.length_c   1.000
_cell.angle_alpha   90.00
_cell.angle_beta   90.00
_cell.angle_gamma   90.00
#
_symmetry.space_group_name_H-M   'P 1'
#
loop_
_entity.id
_entity.type
_entity.pdbx_description
1 polymer ?
#
loop_
_entity_poly.entity_id
_entity_poly.type
_entity_poly.pdbx_seq_one_letter_code
_entity_poly.pdbx_strand_id
1 'polypeptide(L)'
;MMRLTVLLPIITTVFYALFVDGFHVMQPSTYRPHSLSSRLSRRSTTPDTTASARRKGRRSIVSLQQASKPSEENSSNSFGYEGIPEDQRPATEYFNMRQQPLFNWASEETGTNGLIARLGLTYVALFALVCYPIAGATFILPDYEIQKLTAANVGDLAFLLVLLVRLYSGWGYIGARLQSKVVEFEETGWYDGDFEYKTKEETARDLFLYRSEVQPVEQRIKLVTLVTGALLVLGCVGFNASLKAKPMFNEYDPELLKVLQADDKLAGVAQKQAQLSGRPTYCESRYYRAVANGGQGCN
;
A
#
# COMPACT_ATOMS: atom_id res chain seq x y z
N MET A 1 12.88 20.09 19.54
CA MET A 1 13.20 18.66 19.34
C MET A 1 12.05 17.82 19.89
N MET A 2 11.08 17.50 19.04
CA MET A 2 10.03 16.53 19.38
C MET A 2 10.69 15.15 19.31
N ARG A 3 10.77 14.42 20.44
CA ARG A 3 11.51 13.15 20.49
C ARG A 3 10.84 12.14 19.55
N LEU A 4 11.63 11.55 18.65
CA LEU A 4 11.26 10.52 17.66
C LEU A 4 10.43 9.36 18.27
N THR A 5 10.56 9.13 19.58
CA THR A 5 9.82 8.14 20.35
C THR A 5 8.29 8.37 20.41
N VAL A 6 7.80 9.59 20.21
CA VAL A 6 6.35 9.88 20.28
C VAL A 6 5.66 9.69 18.92
N LEU A 7 6.39 9.85 17.81
CA LEU A 7 5.87 9.70 16.45
C LEU A 7 5.87 8.25 15.97
N LEU A 8 6.84 7.45 16.41
CA LEU A 8 6.95 6.04 16.02
C LEU A 8 5.66 5.22 16.19
N PRO A 9 4.98 5.23 17.37
CA PRO A 9 3.77 4.45 17.56
C PRO A 9 2.65 4.91 16.63
N ILE A 10 2.46 6.23 16.45
CA ILE A 10 1.41 6.79 15.59
C ILE A 10 1.65 6.42 14.12
N ILE A 11 2.90 6.52 13.65
CA ILE A 11 3.29 6.11 12.30
C ILE A 11 3.07 4.61 12.12
N THR A 12 3.43 3.77 13.10
CA THR A 12 3.18 2.33 13.00
C THR A 12 1.71 1.98 13.01
N THR A 13 0.86 2.62 13.81
CA THR A 13 -0.58 2.35 13.84
C THR A 13 -1.25 2.81 12.55
N VAL A 14 -0.87 3.98 12.02
CA VAL A 14 -1.35 4.48 10.72
C VAL A 14 -0.85 3.58 9.59
N PHE A 15 0.41 3.15 9.60
CA PHE A 15 0.94 2.23 8.60
C PHE A 15 0.24 0.86 8.64
N TYR A 16 0.00 0.31 9.84
CA TYR A 16 -0.68 -0.97 10.01
C TYR A 16 -2.14 -0.90 9.56
N ALA A 17 -2.88 0.15 9.96
CA ALA A 17 -4.26 0.36 9.55
C ALA A 17 -4.43 0.67 8.04
N LEU A 18 -3.43 1.28 7.39
CA LEU A 18 -3.48 1.59 5.95
C LEU A 18 -2.98 0.44 5.07
N PHE A 19 -2.04 -0.39 5.55
CA PHE A 19 -1.38 -1.41 4.73
C PHE A 19 -1.70 -2.86 5.13
N VAL A 20 -1.92 -3.20 6.39
CA VAL A 20 -2.06 -4.61 6.80
C VAL A 20 -3.50 -5.09 6.70
N ASP A 21 -4.46 -4.35 7.23
CA ASP A 21 -5.88 -4.76 7.21
C ASP A 21 -6.46 -4.83 5.79
N GLY A 22 -5.93 -4.01 4.88
CA GLY A 22 -6.37 -3.98 3.48
C GLY A 22 -5.81 -5.09 2.58
N PHE A 23 -4.70 -5.73 2.95
CA PHE A 23 -4.10 -6.81 2.15
C PHE A 23 -4.79 -8.16 2.38
N HIS A 24 -5.44 -8.36 3.53
CA HIS A 24 -6.10 -9.63 3.84
C HIS A 24 -7.33 -9.92 2.97
N VAL A 25 -7.97 -8.88 2.43
CA VAL A 25 -9.14 -8.99 1.55
C VAL A 25 -8.75 -9.29 0.08
N MET A 26 -7.45 -9.22 -0.25
CA MET A 26 -6.97 -9.11 -1.64
C MET A 26 -6.14 -10.33 -2.10
N GLN A 27 -6.35 -11.51 -1.51
CA GLN A 27 -5.67 -12.73 -1.95
C GLN A 27 -6.50 -13.49 -3.00
N PRO A 28 -6.03 -13.61 -4.26
CA PRO A 28 -6.57 -14.59 -5.19
C PRO A 28 -6.10 -15.99 -4.77
N SER A 29 -7.04 -16.92 -4.60
CA SER A 29 -6.75 -18.34 -4.42
C SER A 29 -6.18 -18.91 -5.72
N THR A 30 -4.86 -19.08 -5.80
CA THR A 30 -4.24 -19.78 -6.91
C THR A 30 -4.43 -21.29 -6.73
N TYR A 31 -5.41 -21.90 -7.41
CA TYR A 31 -5.53 -23.36 -7.47
C TYR A 31 -5.18 -23.92 -8.85
N ARG A 32 -4.49 -25.06 -8.84
CA ARG A 32 -3.96 -25.80 -9.99
C ARG A 32 -4.94 -26.94 -10.33
N PRO A 33 -5.40 -27.10 -11.58
CA PRO A 33 -6.47 -28.05 -11.88
C PRO A 33 -6.00 -29.49 -11.68
N HIS A 34 -6.66 -30.21 -10.77
CA HIS A 34 -6.66 -31.67 -10.77
C HIS A 34 -7.81 -32.18 -11.63
N SER A 35 -7.48 -33.19 -12.43
CA SER A 35 -8.28 -33.79 -13.51
C SER A 35 -9.73 -34.10 -13.15
N LEU A 36 -10.66 -33.61 -13.96
CA LEU A 36 -12.06 -34.01 -14.03
C LEU A 36 -12.17 -35.54 -14.18
N SER A 37 -12.61 -36.23 -13.13
CA SER A 37 -13.16 -37.58 -13.26
C SER A 37 -14.67 -37.46 -13.50
N SER A 38 -15.06 -37.76 -14.73
CA SER A 38 -16.44 -37.91 -15.16
C SER A 38 -17.15 -39.02 -14.38
N ARG A 39 -18.21 -38.68 -13.66
CA ARG A 39 -19.26 -39.65 -13.30
C ARG A 39 -20.59 -39.20 -13.87
N LEU A 40 -20.83 -39.66 -15.09
CA LEU A 40 -22.17 -39.81 -15.66
C LEU A 40 -22.97 -40.77 -14.76
N SER A 41 -23.94 -40.26 -13.99
CA SER A 41 -24.99 -41.12 -13.43
C SER A 41 -26.19 -41.10 -14.38
N ARG A 42 -26.47 -42.29 -14.92
CA ARG A 42 -27.47 -42.59 -15.94
C ARG A 42 -28.81 -42.92 -15.25
N ARG A 43 -29.81 -42.07 -15.49
CA ARG A 43 -31.25 -42.34 -15.74
C ARG A 43 -31.95 -43.49 -14.98
N SER A 44 -33.07 -43.18 -14.30
CA SER A 44 -34.31 -43.97 -14.46
C SER A 44 -35.56 -43.10 -14.27
N THR A 45 -36.54 -43.35 -15.14
CA THR A 45 -37.90 -42.80 -15.27
C THR A 45 -38.86 -43.93 -14.84
N THR A 46 -39.89 -43.77 -14.01
CA THR A 46 -41.30 -43.32 -14.26
C THR A 46 -42.17 -43.71 -12.99
N PRO A 47 -43.53 -43.75 -12.98
CA PRO A 47 -44.41 -42.75 -12.35
C PRO A 47 -45.41 -43.29 -11.28
N ASP A 48 -46.18 -42.37 -10.69
CA ASP A 48 -47.49 -42.44 -10.02
C ASP A 48 -47.95 -43.69 -9.23
N THR A 49 -48.39 -43.51 -7.98
CA THR A 49 -49.79 -43.79 -7.57
C THR A 49 -50.13 -43.34 -6.14
N THR A 50 -51.41 -43.02 -5.99
CA THR A 50 -52.19 -42.56 -4.84
C THR A 50 -52.27 -43.54 -3.66
N ALA A 51 -52.22 -43.04 -2.43
CA ALA A 51 -52.88 -43.70 -1.28
C ALA A 51 -53.15 -42.73 -0.10
N SER A 52 -54.43 -42.64 0.23
CA SER A 52 -55.03 -42.03 1.42
C SER A 52 -54.67 -42.78 2.69
N ALA A 53 -54.30 -42.07 3.77
CA ALA A 53 -54.40 -42.59 5.13
C ALA A 53 -54.59 -41.47 6.18
N ARG A 54 -55.84 -41.34 6.61
CA ARG A 54 -56.36 -40.56 7.73
C ARG A 54 -55.94 -41.18 9.07
N ARG A 55 -55.25 -40.46 9.97
CA ARG A 55 -55.31 -40.76 11.42
C ARG A 55 -54.99 -39.58 12.35
N LYS A 56 -56.06 -39.16 13.05
CA LYS A 56 -56.22 -38.61 14.41
C LYS A 56 -55.10 -37.74 15.00
N GLY A 57 -55.48 -36.50 15.28
CA GLY A 57 -54.69 -35.52 15.99
C GLY A 57 -54.37 -35.85 17.45
N ARG A 58 -53.31 -35.20 17.91
CA ARG A 58 -52.96 -35.02 19.32
C ARG A 58 -52.62 -33.53 19.50
N ARG A 59 -53.30 -32.92 20.47
CA ARG A 59 -53.22 -31.50 20.83
C ARG A 59 -51.80 -31.11 21.27
N SER A 60 -51.31 -30.05 20.64
CA SER A 60 -50.59 -28.90 21.20
C SER A 60 -50.07 -28.98 22.64
N ILE A 61 -48.74 -28.90 22.79
CA ILE A 61 -48.12 -27.91 23.68
C ILE A 61 -47.11 -27.16 22.82
N VAL A 62 -47.46 -25.91 22.53
CA VAL A 62 -46.66 -24.90 21.86
C VAL A 62 -45.65 -24.40 22.90
N SER A 63 -44.36 -24.67 22.73
CA SER A 63 -43.30 -23.92 23.42
C SER A 63 -42.92 -22.74 22.53
N LEU A 64 -43.52 -21.59 22.84
CA LEU A 64 -43.16 -20.32 22.23
C LEU A 64 -41.83 -19.80 22.80
N GLN A 65 -41.00 -19.34 21.87
CA GLN A 65 -40.02 -18.25 21.99
C GLN A 65 -38.70 -18.52 22.72
N GLN A 66 -37.69 -18.81 21.90
CA GLN A 66 -36.67 -17.80 21.61
C GLN A 66 -36.57 -17.68 20.08
N ALA A 67 -37.47 -16.89 19.49
CA ALA A 67 -37.37 -16.52 18.09
C ALA A 67 -36.15 -15.60 17.96
N SER A 68 -35.04 -16.13 17.43
CA SER A 68 -34.03 -15.29 16.80
C SER A 68 -34.76 -14.49 15.73
N LYS A 69 -34.76 -13.16 15.87
CA LYS A 69 -35.41 -12.25 14.92
C LYS A 69 -35.06 -12.68 13.50
N PRO A 70 -36.03 -12.86 12.59
CA PRO A 70 -35.70 -12.79 11.18
C PRO A 70 -35.17 -11.37 10.97
N SER A 71 -33.95 -11.24 10.47
CA SER A 71 -33.48 -9.98 9.92
C SER A 71 -34.46 -9.59 8.83
N GLU A 72 -35.36 -8.68 9.16
CA GLU A 72 -36.25 -8.03 8.22
C GLU A 72 -35.40 -7.38 7.13
N GLU A 73 -35.56 -7.93 5.94
CA GLU A 73 -35.79 -7.16 4.72
C GLU A 73 -34.70 -6.16 4.34
N ASN A 74 -33.67 -6.69 3.70
CA ASN A 74 -33.09 -6.03 2.53
C ASN A 74 -33.21 -6.98 1.33
N SER A 75 -34.41 -7.48 1.05
CA SER A 75 -34.74 -8.17 -0.20
C SER A 75 -34.87 -7.19 -1.38
N SER A 76 -34.01 -6.19 -1.42
CA SER A 76 -33.85 -5.30 -2.56
C SER A 76 -32.47 -5.56 -3.14
N ASN A 77 -32.46 -6.28 -4.26
CA ASN A 77 -31.34 -6.47 -5.21
C ASN A 77 -30.65 -7.85 -5.23
N SER A 78 -31.32 -8.96 -4.90
CA SER A 78 -30.89 -10.27 -5.44
C SER A 78 -31.34 -10.39 -6.90
N PHE A 79 -30.75 -9.58 -7.78
CA PHE A 79 -30.89 -9.75 -9.23
C PHE A 79 -29.56 -10.31 -9.74
N GLY A 80 -29.56 -11.62 -10.03
CA GLY A 80 -28.37 -12.38 -10.41
C GLY A 80 -27.54 -12.88 -9.23
N TYR A 81 -26.64 -13.83 -9.50
CA TYR A 81 -25.73 -14.44 -8.53
C TYR A 81 -26.42 -15.20 -7.40
N GLU A 82 -27.39 -16.05 -7.73
CA GLU A 82 -28.10 -16.88 -6.74
C GLU A 82 -27.19 -17.88 -6.02
N GLY A 83 -26.10 -18.35 -6.65
CA GLY A 83 -25.14 -19.28 -6.04
C GLY A 83 -24.06 -18.60 -5.19
N ILE A 84 -23.85 -17.28 -5.37
CA ILE A 84 -22.73 -16.57 -4.75
C ILE A 84 -23.17 -15.84 -3.46
N PRO A 85 -22.44 -16.04 -2.34
CA PRO A 85 -22.63 -15.25 -1.13
C PRO A 85 -22.57 -13.75 -1.40
N GLU A 86 -23.45 -12.97 -0.75
CA GLU A 86 -23.66 -11.55 -1.11
C GLU A 86 -22.39 -10.70 -1.03
N ASP A 87 -21.52 -10.96 -0.06
CA ASP A 87 -20.27 -10.24 0.17
C ASP A 87 -19.19 -10.51 -0.90
N GLN A 88 -19.29 -11.65 -1.58
CA GLN A 88 -18.35 -12.08 -2.65
C GLN A 88 -18.85 -11.73 -4.05
N ARG A 89 -20.02 -11.07 -4.15
CA ARG A 89 -20.55 -10.59 -5.43
C ARG A 89 -19.71 -9.40 -5.91
N PRO A 90 -19.30 -9.32 -7.19
CA PRO A 90 -18.41 -8.27 -7.69
C PRO A 90 -18.88 -6.83 -7.41
N ALA A 91 -20.18 -6.58 -7.49
CA ALA A 91 -20.75 -5.27 -7.19
C ALA A 91 -20.67 -4.94 -5.68
N THR A 92 -20.92 -5.91 -4.80
CA THR A 92 -20.79 -5.74 -3.35
C THR A 92 -19.34 -5.53 -2.96
N GLU A 93 -18.40 -6.29 -3.54
CA GLU A 93 -16.95 -6.11 -3.34
C GLU A 93 -16.51 -4.69 -3.70
N TYR A 94 -17.02 -4.13 -4.81
CA TYR A 94 -16.78 -2.74 -5.18
C TYR A 94 -17.27 -1.75 -4.09
N PHE A 95 -18.50 -1.91 -3.61
CA PHE A 95 -19.04 -1.02 -2.56
C PHE A 95 -18.30 -1.16 -1.22
N ASN A 96 -17.90 -2.38 -0.87
CA ASN A 96 -17.10 -2.66 0.32
C ASN A 96 -15.69 -2.05 0.19
N MET A 97 -15.02 -2.21 -0.95
CA MET A 97 -13.72 -1.59 -1.21
C MET A 97 -13.81 -0.07 -1.12
N ARG A 98 -14.85 0.54 -1.68
CA ARG A 98 -15.01 2.01 -1.65
C ARG A 98 -15.12 2.57 -0.23
N GLN A 99 -15.60 1.77 0.72
CA GLN A 99 -15.70 2.13 2.13
C GLN A 99 -14.39 1.93 2.90
N GLN A 100 -13.43 1.19 2.35
CA GLN A 100 -12.12 1.02 2.97
C GLN A 100 -11.34 2.35 3.00
N PRO A 101 -10.46 2.55 4.00
CA PRO A 101 -9.60 3.72 4.07
C PRO A 101 -8.81 3.92 2.77
N LEU A 102 -8.59 5.17 2.38
CA LEU A 102 -7.87 5.61 1.17
C LEU A 102 -8.58 5.32 -0.16
N PHE A 103 -9.36 4.24 -0.31
CA PHE A 103 -9.98 3.89 -1.59
C PHE A 103 -10.97 4.94 -2.09
N ASN A 104 -11.69 5.60 -1.18
CA ASN A 104 -12.56 6.73 -1.51
C ASN A 104 -11.78 8.00 -1.93
N TRP A 105 -10.45 8.01 -1.97
CA TRP A 105 -9.67 9.16 -2.46
C TRP A 105 -9.60 9.23 -3.97
N ALA A 106 -9.67 8.08 -4.62
CA ALA A 106 -9.63 7.99 -6.06
C ALA A 106 -11.03 7.81 -6.68
N SER A 107 -12.10 7.75 -5.88
CA SER A 107 -13.46 7.57 -6.35
C SER A 107 -13.86 8.59 -7.42
N GLU A 108 -14.77 8.19 -8.32
CA GLU A 108 -15.26 9.05 -9.39
C GLU A 108 -15.82 10.37 -8.82
N GLU A 109 -16.57 10.28 -7.73
CA GLU A 109 -17.15 11.41 -6.97
C GLU A 109 -16.10 12.44 -6.51
N THR A 110 -14.90 11.97 -6.13
CA THR A 110 -13.82 12.84 -5.67
C THR A 110 -13.11 13.55 -6.83
N GLY A 111 -13.06 12.91 -8.00
CA GLY A 111 -12.39 13.44 -9.18
C GLY A 111 -10.86 13.52 -9.06
N THR A 112 -10.20 13.95 -10.14
CA THR A 112 -8.74 14.12 -10.18
C THR A 112 -8.25 15.18 -9.20
N ASN A 113 -8.97 16.30 -9.08
CA ASN A 113 -8.57 17.40 -8.21
C ASN A 113 -8.63 17.02 -6.73
N GLY A 114 -9.66 16.26 -6.32
CA GLY A 114 -9.76 15.79 -4.95
C GLY A 114 -8.68 14.77 -4.60
N LEU A 115 -8.34 13.87 -5.53
CA LEU A 115 -7.22 12.94 -5.36
C LEU A 115 -5.89 13.70 -5.19
N ILE A 116 -5.58 14.64 -6.09
CA ILE A 116 -4.35 15.44 -6.03
C ILE A 116 -4.29 16.28 -4.75
N ALA A 117 -5.40 16.90 -4.32
CA ALA A 117 -5.43 17.68 -3.10
C ALA A 117 -5.15 16.84 -1.85
N ARG A 118 -5.75 15.65 -1.75
CA ARG A 118 -5.50 14.72 -0.63
C ARG A 118 -4.06 14.21 -0.65
N LEU A 119 -3.54 13.84 -1.82
CA LEU A 119 -2.14 13.43 -1.99
C LEU A 119 -1.16 14.55 -1.63
N GLY A 120 -1.44 15.79 -2.06
CA GLY A 120 -0.65 16.97 -1.73
C GLY A 120 -0.67 17.30 -0.23
N LEU A 121 -1.82 17.14 0.43
CA LEU A 121 -1.91 17.30 1.88
C LEU A 121 -1.10 16.23 2.61
N THR A 122 -1.17 14.96 2.17
CA THR A 122 -0.33 13.88 2.73
C THR A 122 1.16 14.13 2.49
N TYR A 123 1.54 14.63 1.31
CA TYR A 123 2.92 15.03 1.02
C TYR A 123 3.39 16.08 2.03
N VAL A 124 2.68 17.22 2.14
CA VAL A 124 3.09 18.29 3.05
C VAL A 124 3.17 17.82 4.51
N ALA A 125 2.20 17.02 4.95
CA ALA A 125 2.18 16.50 6.31
C ALA A 125 3.33 15.50 6.56
N LEU A 126 3.54 14.54 5.66
CA LEU A 126 4.58 13.52 5.81
C LEU A 126 5.97 14.14 5.68
N PHE A 127 6.15 15.06 4.72
CA PHE A 127 7.36 15.83 4.56
C PHE A 127 7.75 16.53 5.86
N ALA A 128 6.85 17.33 6.43
CA ALA A 128 7.14 18.15 7.60
C ALA A 128 7.30 17.34 8.90
N LEU A 129 6.47 16.31 9.10
CA LEU A 129 6.41 15.57 10.36
C LEU A 129 7.36 14.38 10.43
N VAL A 130 7.72 13.80 9.28
CA VAL A 130 8.48 12.54 9.23
C VAL A 130 9.76 12.70 8.42
N CYS A 131 9.67 13.00 7.12
CA CYS A 131 10.82 12.95 6.22
C CYS A 131 11.85 14.05 6.54
N TYR A 132 11.41 15.28 6.80
CA TYR A 132 12.31 16.40 7.10
C TYR A 132 13.02 16.25 8.47
N PRO A 133 12.35 15.85 9.57
CA PRO A 133 13.03 15.54 10.83
C PRO A 133 14.05 14.40 10.71
N ILE A 134 13.72 13.33 9.96
CA ILE A 134 14.65 12.22 9.70
C ILE A 134 15.85 12.72 8.91
N ALA A 135 15.64 13.50 7.84
CA ALA A 135 16.73 14.10 7.07
C ALA A 135 17.56 15.07 7.92
N GLY A 136 16.95 15.84 8.82
CA GLY A 136 17.64 16.74 9.74
C GLY A 136 18.48 16.01 10.79
N ALA A 137 18.12 14.78 11.17
CA ALA A 137 18.96 13.93 12.00
C ALA A 137 20.17 13.38 11.24
N THR A 138 20.08 13.27 9.91
CA THR A 138 21.18 12.82 9.03
C THR A 138 22.12 13.97 8.64
N PHE A 139 21.57 15.12 8.26
CA PHE A 139 22.31 16.30 7.80
C PHE A 139 22.35 17.37 8.89
N ILE A 140 23.29 17.23 9.82
CA ILE A 140 23.43 18.11 10.99
C ILE A 140 24.29 19.36 10.74
N LEU A 141 25.05 19.39 9.64
CA LEU A 141 25.97 20.48 9.32
C LEU A 141 25.22 21.66 8.67
N PRO A 142 25.54 22.93 9.04
CA PRO A 142 24.77 24.13 8.66
C PRO A 142 24.77 24.50 7.16
N ASP A 143 25.49 23.76 6.30
CA ASP A 143 25.57 24.02 4.86
C ASP A 143 25.03 22.87 3.98
N TYR A 144 24.37 21.87 4.58
CA TYR A 144 23.85 20.70 3.86
C TYR A 144 22.32 20.74 3.67
N GLU A 145 21.75 21.94 3.63
CA GLU A 145 20.31 22.17 3.52
C GLU A 145 19.70 21.61 2.24
N ILE A 146 20.40 21.70 1.11
CA ILE A 146 19.93 21.16 -0.18
C ILE A 146 19.87 19.63 -0.13
N GLN A 147 20.90 18.98 0.42
CA GLN A 147 20.95 17.53 0.57
C GLN A 147 19.86 17.06 1.55
N LYS A 148 19.63 17.80 2.64
CA LYS A 148 18.54 17.54 3.58
C LYS A 148 17.17 17.61 2.89
N LEU A 149 16.91 18.68 2.13
CA LEU A 149 15.64 18.88 1.43
C LEU A 149 15.39 17.80 0.36
N THR A 150 16.41 17.52 -0.45
CA THR A 150 16.31 16.52 -1.52
C THR A 150 16.20 15.10 -0.98
N ALA A 151 16.90 14.76 0.11
CA ALA A 151 16.73 13.48 0.80
C ALA A 151 15.32 13.30 1.37
N ALA A 152 14.79 14.34 2.04
CA ALA A 152 13.43 14.32 2.56
C ALA A 152 12.40 14.15 1.43
N ASN A 153 12.59 14.85 0.31
CA ASN A 153 11.71 14.76 -0.86
C ASN A 153 11.71 13.36 -1.48
N VAL A 154 12.87 12.72 -1.61
CA VAL A 154 12.98 11.34 -2.11
C VAL A 154 12.23 10.37 -1.20
N GLY A 155 12.39 10.50 0.12
CA GLY A 155 11.69 9.65 1.09
C GLY A 155 10.17 9.80 1.03
N ASP A 156 9.68 11.02 0.91
CA ASP A 156 8.25 11.33 0.83
C ASP A 156 7.61 10.84 -0.48
N LEU A 157 8.25 11.13 -1.63
CA LEU A 157 7.80 10.62 -2.93
C LEU A 157 7.79 9.09 -2.99
N ALA A 158 8.75 8.43 -2.33
CA ALA A 158 8.76 6.97 -2.24
C ALA A 158 7.57 6.44 -1.45
N PHE A 159 7.21 7.08 -0.33
CA PHE A 159 6.01 6.72 0.43
C PHE A 159 4.72 6.91 -0.38
N LEU A 160 4.58 8.07 -1.04
CA LEU A 160 3.42 8.31 -1.91
C LEU A 160 3.32 7.30 -3.05
N LEU A 161 4.45 6.89 -3.62
CA LEU A 161 4.46 5.85 -4.65
C LEU A 161 3.90 4.53 -4.12
N VAL A 162 4.28 4.11 -2.90
CA VAL A 162 3.76 2.89 -2.28
C VAL A 162 2.26 2.99 -2.01
N LEU A 163 1.77 4.15 -1.55
CA LEU A 163 0.33 4.42 -1.38
C LEU A 163 -0.42 4.33 -2.72
N LEU A 164 0.13 4.91 -3.79
CA LEU A 164 -0.46 4.87 -5.12
C LEU A 164 -0.49 3.46 -5.71
N VAL A 165 0.57 2.67 -5.50
CA VAL A 165 0.60 1.24 -5.88
C VAL A 165 -0.49 0.46 -5.15
N ARG A 166 -0.70 0.73 -3.86
CA ARG A 166 -1.78 0.12 -3.04
C ARG A 166 -3.17 0.45 -3.59
N LEU A 167 -3.40 1.71 -3.99
CA LEU A 167 -4.66 2.10 -4.62
C LEU A 167 -4.81 1.44 -6.00
N TYR A 168 -3.77 1.47 -6.83
CA TYR A 168 -3.80 0.86 -8.16
C TYR A 168 -4.09 -0.64 -8.09
N SER A 169 -3.49 -1.37 -7.15
CA SER A 169 -3.72 -2.80 -7.01
C SER A 169 -5.16 -3.13 -6.60
N GLY A 170 -5.76 -2.36 -5.68
CA GLY A 170 -7.14 -2.60 -5.25
C GLY A 170 -8.17 -2.24 -6.32
N TRP A 171 -8.02 -1.09 -6.96
CA TRP A 171 -8.90 -0.71 -8.07
C TRP A 171 -8.74 -1.65 -9.28
N GLY A 172 -7.52 -2.09 -9.57
CA GLY A 172 -7.25 -3.09 -10.62
C GLY A 172 -7.86 -4.46 -10.32
N TYR A 173 -7.84 -4.90 -9.06
CA TYR A 173 -8.48 -6.15 -8.63
C TYR A 173 -9.99 -6.13 -8.89
N ILE A 174 -10.69 -5.07 -8.45
CA ILE A 174 -12.13 -4.92 -8.68
C ILE A 174 -12.45 -4.74 -10.16
N GLY A 175 -11.62 -4.00 -10.90
CA GLY A 175 -11.73 -3.89 -12.35
C GLY A 175 -11.71 -5.26 -13.04
N ALA A 176 -10.79 -6.12 -12.64
CA ALA A 176 -10.71 -7.49 -13.15
C ALA A 176 -11.93 -8.34 -12.77
N ARG A 177 -12.42 -8.25 -11.52
CA ARG A 177 -13.63 -8.97 -11.04
C ARG A 177 -14.90 -8.57 -11.77
N LEU A 178 -15.07 -7.29 -12.11
CA LEU A 178 -16.23 -6.81 -12.88
C LEU A 178 -16.18 -7.28 -14.34
N GLN A 179 -15.00 -7.29 -14.94
CA GLN A 179 -14.82 -7.70 -16.34
C GLN A 179 -14.83 -9.21 -16.58
N SER A 180 -14.52 -10.01 -15.56
CA SER A 180 -14.45 -11.45 -15.69
C SER A 180 -15.81 -12.04 -16.09
N LYS A 181 -15.81 -13.07 -16.93
CA LYS A 181 -17.02 -13.83 -17.30
C LYS A 181 -17.40 -14.88 -16.25
N VAL A 182 -16.46 -15.18 -15.36
CA VAL A 182 -16.58 -16.18 -14.30
C VAL A 182 -16.27 -15.49 -12.98
N VAL A 183 -17.06 -15.79 -11.97
CA VAL A 183 -16.82 -15.35 -10.60
C VAL A 183 -16.36 -16.54 -9.80
N GLU A 184 -15.18 -16.41 -9.21
CA GLU A 184 -14.61 -17.37 -8.27
C GLU A 184 -15.09 -16.98 -6.88
N PHE A 185 -15.64 -17.92 -6.12
CA PHE A 185 -16.13 -17.66 -4.78
C PHE A 185 -15.85 -18.85 -3.86
N GLU A 186 -15.76 -18.59 -2.57
CA GLU A 186 -15.62 -19.62 -1.53
C GLU A 186 -17.01 -20.07 -1.09
N GLU A 187 -17.33 -21.36 -1.31
CA GLU A 187 -18.52 -21.98 -0.73
C GLU A 187 -18.31 -22.15 0.78
N THR A 188 -19.38 -22.12 1.58
CA THR A 188 -19.26 -22.20 3.05
C THR A 188 -18.55 -23.49 3.47
N GLY A 189 -17.29 -23.43 3.90
CA GLY A 189 -16.52 -24.67 4.13
C GLY A 189 -15.02 -24.47 4.35
N TRP A 190 -14.27 -25.56 4.34
CA TRP A 190 -12.81 -25.58 4.51
C TRP A 190 -12.14 -25.66 3.13
N TYR A 191 -11.87 -24.50 2.53
CA TYR A 191 -11.02 -24.28 1.35
C TYR A 191 -11.47 -24.87 0.00
N ASP A 192 -12.77 -24.98 -0.27
CA ASP A 192 -13.28 -25.20 -1.62
C ASP A 192 -13.79 -23.91 -2.26
N GLY A 193 -13.07 -23.46 -3.29
CA GLY A 193 -13.57 -22.42 -4.20
C GLY A 193 -14.37 -23.06 -5.32
N ASP A 194 -15.48 -22.44 -5.70
CA ASP A 194 -16.25 -22.78 -6.89
C ASP A 194 -16.35 -21.60 -7.87
N PHE A 195 -16.85 -21.87 -9.07
CA PHE A 195 -16.88 -20.96 -10.19
C PHE A 195 -18.29 -20.84 -10.76
N GLU A 196 -18.86 -19.63 -10.73
CA GLU A 196 -20.15 -19.34 -11.36
C GLU A 196 -19.96 -18.50 -12.63
N TYR A 197 -20.62 -18.90 -13.71
CA TYR A 197 -20.60 -18.17 -14.98
C TYR A 197 -21.64 -17.06 -14.97
N LYS A 198 -21.20 -15.83 -15.28
CA LYS A 198 -22.11 -14.69 -15.40
C LYS A 198 -23.06 -14.87 -16.59
N THR A 199 -24.33 -14.64 -16.35
CA THR A 199 -25.34 -14.41 -17.39
C THR A 199 -24.99 -13.17 -18.22
N LYS A 200 -25.66 -12.99 -19.36
CA LYS A 200 -25.41 -11.84 -20.24
C LYS A 200 -25.83 -10.53 -19.57
N GLU A 201 -26.89 -10.60 -18.77
CA GLU A 201 -27.50 -9.50 -18.03
C GLU A 201 -26.56 -9.03 -16.91
N GLU A 202 -26.03 -9.96 -16.12
CA GLU A 202 -25.03 -9.66 -15.07
C GLU A 202 -23.74 -9.08 -15.67
N THR A 203 -23.24 -9.69 -16.74
CA THR A 203 -22.04 -9.20 -17.43
C THR A 203 -22.25 -7.77 -17.93
N ALA A 204 -23.41 -7.48 -18.53
CA ALA A 204 -23.72 -6.15 -19.03
C ALA A 204 -23.80 -5.12 -17.90
N ARG A 205 -24.38 -5.49 -16.75
CA ARG A 205 -24.46 -4.63 -15.55
C ARG A 205 -23.07 -4.35 -14.97
N ASP A 206 -22.26 -5.38 -14.76
CA ASP A 206 -20.93 -5.24 -14.19
C ASP A 206 -20.01 -4.43 -15.11
N LEU A 207 -20.12 -4.63 -16.43
CA LEU A 207 -19.36 -3.86 -17.41
C LEU A 207 -19.82 -2.40 -17.48
N PHE A 208 -21.11 -2.12 -17.27
CA PHE A 208 -21.61 -0.76 -17.14
C PHE A 208 -20.99 -0.07 -15.92
N LEU A 209 -21.05 -0.72 -14.74
CA LEU A 209 -20.43 -0.21 -13.51
C LEU A 209 -18.92 0.01 -13.67
N TYR A 210 -18.23 -0.94 -14.31
CA TYR A 210 -16.81 -0.81 -14.58
C TYR A 210 -16.52 0.42 -15.44
N ARG A 211 -17.23 0.62 -16.55
CA ARG A 211 -16.98 1.74 -17.47
C ARG A 211 -17.31 3.10 -16.86
N SER A 212 -18.34 3.18 -16.02
CA SER A 212 -18.75 4.45 -15.41
C SER A 212 -17.91 4.82 -14.19
N GLU A 213 -17.60 3.87 -13.32
CA GLU A 213 -17.03 4.16 -11.98
C GLU A 213 -15.58 3.70 -11.80
N VAL A 214 -15.16 2.61 -12.44
CA VAL A 214 -13.87 1.95 -12.11
C VAL A 214 -12.79 2.31 -13.13
N GLN A 215 -13.11 2.18 -14.42
CA GLN A 215 -12.20 2.46 -15.52
C GLN A 215 -11.59 3.88 -15.47
N PRO A 216 -12.38 4.96 -15.30
CA PRO A 216 -11.79 6.30 -15.26
C PRO A 216 -10.89 6.50 -14.02
N VAL A 217 -11.22 5.86 -12.90
CA VAL A 217 -10.43 5.90 -11.66
C VAL A 217 -9.10 5.17 -11.84
N GLU A 218 -9.12 3.96 -12.39
CA GLU A 218 -7.92 3.18 -12.68
C GLU A 218 -6.95 3.96 -13.58
N GLN A 219 -7.47 4.61 -14.63
CA GLN A 219 -6.68 5.43 -15.55
C GLN A 219 -6.04 6.64 -14.85
N ARG A 220 -6.78 7.33 -13.97
CA ARG A 220 -6.25 8.44 -13.17
C ARG A 220 -5.12 7.99 -12.25
N ILE A 221 -5.35 6.93 -11.46
CA ILE A 221 -4.34 6.42 -10.52
C ILE A 221 -3.10 5.98 -11.30
N LYS A 222 -3.26 5.29 -12.44
CA LYS A 222 -2.15 4.88 -13.29
C LYS A 222 -1.31 6.08 -13.75
N LEU A 223 -1.96 7.14 -14.23
CA LEU A 223 -1.28 8.35 -14.67
C LEU A 223 -0.54 9.03 -13.50
N VAL A 224 -1.21 9.23 -12.36
CA VAL A 224 -0.60 9.85 -11.18
C VAL A 224 0.56 9.01 -10.63
N THR A 225 0.45 7.69 -10.69
CA THR A 225 1.52 6.75 -10.30
C THR A 225 2.74 6.91 -11.21
N LEU A 226 2.54 6.97 -12.53
CA LEU A 226 3.63 7.16 -13.48
C LEU A 226 4.31 8.52 -13.31
N VAL A 227 3.54 9.59 -13.12
CA VAL A 227 4.07 10.93 -12.86
C VAL A 227 4.86 10.96 -11.55
N THR A 228 4.31 10.39 -10.48
CA THR A 228 4.99 10.32 -9.17
C THR A 228 6.26 9.47 -9.24
N GLY A 229 6.24 8.36 -9.97
CA GLY A 229 7.42 7.53 -10.23
C GLY A 229 8.50 8.28 -11.01
N ALA A 230 8.13 9.04 -12.04
CA ALA A 230 9.06 9.90 -12.77
C ALA A 230 9.65 10.99 -11.87
N LEU A 231 8.83 11.65 -11.05
CA LEU A 231 9.29 12.65 -10.07
C LEU A 231 10.22 12.04 -9.02
N LEU A 232 9.96 10.81 -8.57
CA LEU A 232 10.85 10.10 -7.64
C LEU A 232 12.22 9.84 -8.30
N VAL A 233 12.25 9.36 -9.54
CA VAL A 233 13.51 9.15 -10.27
C VAL A 233 14.27 10.47 -10.43
N LEU A 234 13.59 11.55 -10.82
CA LEU A 234 14.18 12.89 -10.89
C LEU A 234 14.69 13.36 -9.52
N GLY A 235 13.95 13.08 -8.45
CA GLY A 235 14.36 13.36 -7.07
C GLY A 235 15.63 12.60 -6.68
N CYS A 236 15.74 11.32 -7.02
CA CYS A 236 16.94 10.51 -6.78
C CYS A 236 18.15 11.04 -7.54
N VAL A 237 17.96 11.45 -8.81
CA VAL A 237 19.03 12.08 -9.62
C VAL A 237 19.44 13.41 -9.01
N GLY A 238 18.48 14.25 -8.61
CA GLY A 238 18.75 15.52 -7.94
C GLY A 238 19.47 15.35 -6.60
N PHE A 239 19.07 14.36 -5.81
CA PHE A 239 19.75 14.01 -4.56
C PHE A 239 21.18 13.53 -4.84
N ASN A 240 21.39 12.65 -5.82
CA ASN A 240 22.73 12.21 -6.21
C ASN A 240 23.62 13.38 -6.68
N ALA A 241 23.07 14.31 -7.46
CA ALA A 241 23.76 15.51 -7.89
C ALA A 241 24.13 16.41 -6.69
N SER A 242 23.22 16.56 -5.72
CA SER A 242 23.48 17.35 -4.50
C SER A 242 24.61 16.75 -3.65
N LEU A 243 24.72 15.42 -3.60
CA LEU A 243 25.80 14.73 -2.91
C LEU A 243 27.14 14.86 -3.65
N LYS A 244 27.13 14.85 -4.99
CA LYS A 244 28.34 15.06 -5.81
C LYS A 244 28.88 16.49 -5.69
N ALA A 245 27.99 17.48 -5.64
CA ALA A 245 28.38 18.88 -5.53
C ALA A 245 29.09 19.21 -4.21
N LYS A 246 28.63 18.59 -3.11
CA LYS A 246 29.28 18.70 -1.81
C LYS A 246 29.19 17.35 -1.09
N PRO A 247 30.24 16.52 -1.15
CA PRO A 247 30.24 15.23 -0.47
C PRO A 247 30.19 15.45 1.04
N MET A 248 29.35 14.68 1.74
CA MET A 248 29.22 14.75 3.21
C MET A 248 30.42 14.08 3.89
N PHE A 249 30.94 13.03 3.26
CA PHE A 249 32.22 12.44 3.60
C PHE A 249 33.22 13.06 2.65
N ASN A 250 34.05 13.98 3.14
CA ASN A 250 35.31 14.25 2.46
C ASN A 250 36.04 12.90 2.38
N GLU A 251 35.99 12.27 1.21
CA GLU A 251 36.99 11.31 0.84
C GLU A 251 38.27 12.14 0.79
N TYR A 252 38.98 12.21 1.93
CA TYR A 252 40.33 12.74 1.92
C TYR A 252 41.06 11.96 0.85
N ASP A 253 41.76 12.67 -0.03
CA ASP A 253 42.62 12.04 -1.02
C ASP A 253 43.42 10.94 -0.31
N PRO A 254 43.32 9.66 -0.73
CA PRO A 254 44.03 8.58 -0.07
C PRO A 254 45.54 8.86 0.00
N GLU A 255 46.09 9.68 -0.89
CA GLU A 255 47.45 10.18 -0.79
C GLU A 255 47.65 11.11 0.41
N LEU A 256 46.74 12.07 0.64
CA LEU A 256 46.78 12.95 1.81
C LEU A 256 46.67 12.16 3.12
N LEU A 257 45.82 11.12 3.18
CA LEU A 257 45.71 10.25 4.36
C LEU A 257 46.99 9.46 4.62
N LYS A 258 47.63 8.92 3.57
CA LYS A 258 48.92 8.23 3.68
C LYS A 258 50.03 9.17 4.15
N VAL A 259 50.04 10.40 3.65
CA VAL A 259 51.02 11.42 4.04
C VAL A 259 50.80 11.87 5.48
N LEU A 260 49.55 12.07 5.92
CA LEU A 260 49.21 12.41 7.31
C LEU A 260 49.53 11.26 8.29
N GLN A 261 49.44 10.01 7.84
CA GLN A 261 49.84 8.85 8.62
C GLN A 261 51.38 8.75 8.76
N ALA A 262 52.14 9.26 7.79
CA ALA A 262 53.59 9.15 7.73
C ALA A 262 54.34 10.34 8.37
N ASP A 263 53.77 11.54 8.36
CA ASP A 263 54.50 12.77 8.70
C ASP A 263 53.75 13.68 9.69
N ASP A 264 54.15 13.62 10.96
CA ASP A 264 53.56 14.37 12.08
C ASP A 264 53.62 15.90 11.87
N LYS A 265 54.59 16.39 11.08
CA LYS A 265 54.76 17.84 10.83
C LYS A 265 53.72 18.41 9.87
N LEU A 266 53.19 17.60 8.95
CA LEU A 266 52.19 18.04 7.98
C LEU A 266 50.80 18.19 8.61
N ALA A 267 50.48 17.40 9.65
CA ALA A 267 49.28 17.60 10.44
C ALA A 267 49.22 19.02 11.03
N GLY A 268 50.37 19.55 11.45
CA GLY A 268 50.52 20.94 11.92
C GLY A 268 50.42 22.01 10.82
N VAL A 269 50.68 21.68 9.55
CA VAL A 269 50.49 22.60 8.41
C VAL A 269 49.03 22.62 7.96
N ALA A 270 48.37 21.45 7.92
CA ALA A 270 46.92 21.35 7.71
C ALA A 270 46.15 22.11 8.81
N GLN A 271 46.64 22.10 10.05
CA GLN A 271 46.14 22.93 11.15
C GLN A 271 46.30 24.43 10.86
N LYS A 272 47.43 24.87 10.30
CA LYS A 272 47.66 26.27 9.92
C LYS A 272 46.79 26.71 8.74
N GLN A 273 46.59 25.85 7.74
CA GLN A 273 45.67 26.14 6.63
C GLN A 273 44.21 26.20 7.09
N ALA A 274 43.84 25.39 8.08
CA ALA A 274 42.52 25.44 8.71
C ALA A 274 42.31 26.65 9.65
N GLN A 275 43.31 27.50 9.91
CA GLN A 275 43.15 28.71 10.73
C GLN A 275 42.20 29.76 10.11
N LEU A 276 41.84 29.64 8.83
CA LEU A 276 40.76 30.44 8.23
C LEU A 276 39.34 29.94 8.63
N SER A 277 39.19 28.67 9.01
CA SER A 277 37.92 28.02 9.35
C SER A 277 37.84 27.49 10.80
N GLY A 278 38.88 27.70 11.61
CA GLY A 278 38.92 27.42 13.04
C GLY A 278 39.17 25.97 13.47
N ARG A 279 39.01 24.98 12.57
CA ARG A 279 39.29 23.56 12.87
C ARG A 279 39.62 22.76 11.61
N PRO A 280 40.58 21.80 11.65
CA PRO A 280 40.85 20.91 10.53
C PRO A 280 39.65 20.01 10.24
N THR A 281 39.32 19.83 8.96
CA THR A 281 38.15 19.04 8.53
C THR A 281 38.23 17.56 8.98
N TYR A 282 39.43 16.99 9.18
CA TYR A 282 39.56 15.57 9.57
C TYR A 282 39.12 15.32 11.02
N CYS A 283 38.96 16.40 11.79
CA CYS A 283 38.50 16.37 13.16
C CYS A 283 37.00 16.16 13.31
N GLU A 284 36.22 16.21 12.23
CA GLU A 284 34.76 16.01 12.27
C GLU A 284 34.36 14.53 12.28
N SER A 285 35.22 13.63 11.78
CA SER A 285 34.97 12.20 11.82
C SER A 285 35.87 11.48 12.82
N ARG A 286 35.33 10.50 13.55
CA ARG A 286 36.10 9.65 14.46
C ARG A 286 37.15 8.82 13.71
N TYR A 287 36.83 8.38 12.50
CA TYR A 287 37.69 7.55 11.66
C TYR A 287 38.93 8.34 11.20
N TYR A 288 38.75 9.47 10.51
CA TYR A 288 39.85 10.30 10.03
C TYR A 288 40.68 10.90 11.16
N ARG A 289 40.07 11.17 12.32
CA ARG A 289 40.80 11.55 13.53
C ARG A 289 41.73 10.44 14.04
N ALA A 290 41.31 9.18 13.97
CA ALA A 290 42.15 8.05 14.34
C ALA A 290 43.29 7.83 13.32
N VAL A 291 43.01 8.01 12.03
CA VAL A 291 44.01 7.92 10.96
C VAL A 291 45.05 9.05 11.04
N ALA A 292 44.65 10.26 11.39
CA ALA A 292 45.52 11.42 11.60
C ALA A 292 46.19 11.43 12.99
N ASN A 293 46.76 10.28 13.37
CA ASN A 293 47.58 10.09 14.57
C ASN A 293 46.92 10.60 15.88
N GLY A 294 45.62 10.32 16.05
CA GLY A 294 44.86 10.62 17.28
C GLY A 294 44.14 11.98 17.31
N GLY A 295 44.22 12.78 16.24
CA GLY A 295 43.50 14.04 16.13
C GLY A 295 44.24 15.25 16.67
N GLN A 296 45.52 15.38 16.32
CA GLN A 296 46.28 16.58 16.62
C GLN A 296 45.58 17.81 16.01
N GLY A 297 45.47 18.91 16.77
CA GLY A 297 44.81 20.14 16.29
C GLY A 297 43.28 20.11 16.25
N CYS A 298 42.62 19.10 16.83
CA CYS A 298 41.16 19.01 16.92
C CYS A 298 40.54 19.65 18.17
N ASN A 299 41.37 20.28 19.02
CA ASN A 299 40.97 20.95 20.27
C ASN A 299 40.83 22.46 20.08
#